data_AF-A0A835VB03-F1
#
_entry.id   AF-A0A835VB03-F1
#
_cell.length_a   1.000
_cell.length_b   1.000
_cell.length_c   1.000
_cell.angle_alpha   90.00
_cell.angle_beta   90.00
_cell.angle_gamma   90.00
#
_symmetry.space_group_name_H-M   'P 1'
#
loop_
_entity.id
_entity.type
_entity.pdbx_description
1 polymer ?
#
loop_
_entity_poly.entity_id
_entity_poly.type
_entity_poly.pdbx_seq_one_letter_code
_entity_poly.pdbx_strand_id
1 'polypeptide(L)'
;MVKRFACMVISGAASANGLDILQPASLPPEAFSEMEEEFDLLKSTLLNSQLDEKRLAFLTKQWYIGVLARIRINAFRIELVAGLHEDLFVAAMASLANEDAVGNAVYMLPSFHNHDCDPNTHILWIDSVIAGEGP
;
A
#
# COMPACT_ATOMS: atom_id res chain seq x y z
N MET A 1 1.86 -5.28 -2.30
CA MET A 1 1.52 -4.74 -0.96
C MET A 1 0.43 -5.53 -0.23
N VAL A 2 -0.68 -5.96 -0.88
CA VAL A 2 -1.74 -6.77 -0.23
C VAL A 2 -1.20 -8.02 0.48
N LYS A 3 -0.30 -8.78 -0.18
CA LYS A 3 0.37 -9.96 0.42
C LYS A 3 1.09 -9.62 1.73
N ARG A 4 1.86 -8.51 1.75
CA ARG A 4 2.55 -8.00 2.94
C ARG A 4 1.55 -7.62 4.03
N PHE A 5 0.45 -6.95 3.67
CA PHE A 5 -0.62 -6.62 4.61
C PHE A 5 -1.27 -7.87 5.21
N ALA A 6 -1.57 -8.89 4.40
CA ALA A 6 -2.06 -10.18 4.88
C ALA A 6 -1.08 -10.83 5.89
N CYS A 7 0.22 -10.83 5.62
CA CYS A 7 1.22 -11.31 6.57
C CYS A 7 1.26 -10.50 7.87
N MET A 8 1.08 -9.18 7.82
CA MET A 8 0.99 -8.34 9.02
C MET A 8 -0.27 -8.67 9.85
N VAL A 9 -1.39 -8.96 9.20
CA VAL A 9 -2.62 -9.41 9.88
C VAL A 9 -2.41 -10.78 10.52
N ILE A 10 -1.81 -11.74 9.79
CA ILE A 10 -1.53 -13.09 10.30
C ILE A 10 -0.58 -13.06 11.51
N SER A 11 0.43 -12.18 11.49
CA SER A 11 1.38 -12.00 12.60
C SER A 11 0.83 -11.16 13.76
N GLY A 12 -0.36 -10.57 13.62
CA GLY A 12 -0.95 -9.68 14.62
C GLY A 12 -0.37 -8.26 14.65
N ALA A 13 0.53 -7.92 13.71
CA ALA A 13 1.10 -6.59 13.58
C ALA A 13 0.13 -5.55 13.00
N ALA A 14 -0.96 -5.99 12.35
CA ALA A 14 -2.01 -5.13 11.84
C ALA A 14 -3.40 -5.77 12.01
N SER A 15 -4.44 -4.94 12.01
CA SER A 15 -5.82 -5.42 11.98
C SER A 15 -6.31 -5.64 10.55
N ALA A 16 -7.16 -6.65 10.33
CA ALA A 16 -7.73 -6.97 9.02
C ALA A 16 -8.55 -5.80 8.42
N ASN A 17 -9.15 -4.96 9.27
CA ASN A 17 -9.90 -3.77 8.90
C ASN A 17 -9.06 -2.48 8.92
N GLY A 18 -7.73 -2.58 9.06
CA GLY A 18 -6.85 -1.41 9.27
C GLY A 18 -6.84 -0.39 8.12
N LEU A 19 -7.33 -0.78 6.94
CA LEU A 19 -7.42 0.10 5.77
C LEU A 19 -8.86 0.54 5.47
N ASP A 20 -9.86 0.13 6.26
CA ASP A 20 -11.28 0.36 5.94
C ASP A 20 -11.68 1.84 5.92
N ILE A 21 -10.94 2.68 6.65
CA ILE A 21 -11.11 4.13 6.66
C ILE A 21 -10.68 4.80 5.34
N LEU A 22 -9.85 4.14 4.53
CA LEU A 22 -9.45 4.64 3.22
C LEU A 22 -10.58 4.48 2.21
N GLN A 23 -10.61 5.36 1.21
CA GLN A 23 -11.66 5.34 0.21
C GLN A 23 -11.79 3.97 -0.47
N PRO A 24 -12.99 3.35 -0.45
CA PRO A 24 -13.23 2.12 -1.18
C PRO A 24 -13.22 2.41 -2.68
N ALA A 25 -12.60 1.52 -3.47
CA ALA A 25 -12.80 1.51 -4.92
C ALA A 25 -13.91 0.52 -5.26
N SER A 26 -14.89 0.96 -6.03
CA SER A 26 -15.75 0.06 -6.80
C SER A 26 -14.98 -0.36 -8.05
N LEU A 27 -14.57 -1.62 -8.11
CA LEU A 27 -13.93 -2.17 -9.32
C LEU A 27 -15.01 -2.69 -10.27
N PRO A 28 -14.85 -2.48 -11.59
CA PRO A 28 -15.77 -3.02 -12.58
C PRO A 28 -15.67 -4.57 -12.64
N PRO A 29 -16.77 -5.27 -12.97
CA PRO A 29 -16.84 -6.73 -13.02
C PRO A 29 -15.71 -7.42 -13.79
N GLU A 30 -15.26 -6.80 -14.88
CA GLU A 30 -14.26 -7.35 -15.79
C GLU A 30 -12.86 -7.40 -15.16
N ALA A 31 -12.59 -6.58 -14.14
CA ALA A 31 -11.31 -6.56 -13.44
C ALA A 31 -11.16 -7.71 -12.42
N PHE A 32 -12.22 -8.50 -12.17
CA PHE A 32 -12.20 -9.52 -11.11
C PHE A 32 -11.50 -10.83 -11.50
N SER A 33 -11.49 -11.24 -12.77
CA SER A 33 -10.95 -12.56 -13.17
C SER A 33 -9.47 -12.73 -12.80
N GLU A 34 -8.62 -11.76 -13.15
CA GLU A 34 -7.18 -11.80 -12.81
C GLU A 34 -6.96 -11.71 -11.28
N MET A 35 -7.77 -10.91 -10.59
CA MET A 35 -7.66 -10.76 -9.13
C MET A 35 -8.07 -12.02 -8.37
N GLU A 36 -9.00 -12.81 -8.91
CA GLU A 36 -9.40 -14.08 -8.33
C GLU A 36 -8.30 -15.14 -8.43
N GLU A 37 -7.61 -15.23 -9.58
CA GLU A 37 -6.46 -16.12 -9.74
C GLU A 37 -5.32 -15.76 -8.78
N GLU A 38 -5.02 -14.46 -8.63
CA GLU A 38 -4.03 -14.00 -7.66
C GLU A 38 -4.42 -14.33 -6.22
N PHE A 39 -5.71 -14.19 -5.88
CA PHE A 39 -6.24 -14.54 -4.57
C PHE A 39 -6.09 -16.04 -4.29
N ASP A 40 -6.49 -16.89 -5.23
CA ASP A 40 -6.43 -18.35 -5.06
C ASP A 40 -4.97 -18.82 -4.91
N LEU A 41 -4.04 -18.23 -5.66
CA LEU A 41 -2.61 -18.47 -5.51
C LEU A 41 -2.08 -18.02 -4.13
N LEU A 42 -2.47 -16.85 -3.65
CA LEU A 42 -2.08 -16.37 -2.33
C LEU A 42 -2.61 -17.29 -1.22
N LYS A 43 -3.90 -17.63 -1.27
CA LYS A 43 -4.56 -18.46 -0.25
C LYS A 43 -3.98 -19.86 -0.21
N SER A 44 -3.77 -20.49 -1.38
CA SER A 44 -3.13 -21.81 -1.46
C SER A 44 -1.70 -21.80 -0.92
N THR A 45 -0.90 -20.77 -1.24
CA THR A 45 0.46 -20.62 -0.71
C THR A 45 0.48 -20.51 0.81
N LEU A 46 -0.45 -19.76 1.41
CA LEU A 46 -0.57 -19.61 2.86
C LEU A 46 -1.09 -20.88 3.55
N LEU A 47 -1.97 -21.64 2.91
CA LEU A 47 -2.42 -22.94 3.45
C LEU A 47 -1.29 -23.98 3.40
N ASN A 48 -0.50 -23.97 2.32
CA ASN A 48 0.65 -24.88 2.16
C ASN A 48 1.79 -24.60 3.16
N SER A 49 1.84 -23.42 3.77
CA SER A 49 2.82 -23.09 4.82
C SER A 49 2.40 -23.55 6.23
N GLN A 50 1.44 -24.48 6.33
CA GLN A 50 0.88 -25.03 7.58
C GLN A 50 0.22 -23.99 8.49
N LEU A 51 -0.25 -22.87 7.93
CA LEU A 51 -1.07 -21.92 8.69
C LEU A 51 -2.47 -22.51 8.90
N ASP A 52 -2.96 -22.44 10.14
CA ASP A 52 -4.32 -22.85 10.50
C ASP A 52 -5.35 -22.04 9.70
N GLU A 53 -6.30 -22.73 9.07
CA GLU A 53 -7.39 -22.14 8.29
C GLU A 53 -8.18 -21.10 9.11
N LYS A 54 -8.29 -21.29 10.42
CA LYS A 54 -8.91 -20.31 11.33
C LYS A 54 -8.20 -18.97 11.33
N ARG A 55 -6.86 -18.95 11.22
CA ARG A 55 -6.07 -17.71 11.14
C ARG A 55 -6.24 -17.02 9.80
N LEU A 56 -6.66 -17.75 8.77
CA LEU A 56 -6.94 -17.25 7.43
C LEU A 56 -8.42 -16.92 7.20
N ALA A 57 -9.28 -17.03 8.22
CA ALA A 57 -10.72 -16.78 8.09
C ALA A 57 -11.05 -15.36 7.58
N PHE A 58 -10.19 -14.37 7.86
CA PHE A 58 -10.35 -13.00 7.34
C PHE A 58 -10.06 -12.90 5.84
N LEU A 59 -9.23 -13.79 5.28
CA LEU A 59 -8.72 -13.75 3.91
C LEU A 59 -9.77 -14.30 2.93
N THR A 60 -10.83 -13.53 2.76
CA THR A 60 -11.89 -13.77 1.78
C THR A 60 -11.58 -13.08 0.45
N LYS A 61 -12.23 -13.50 -0.65
CA LYS A 61 -12.13 -12.80 -1.94
C LYS A 61 -12.50 -11.32 -1.81
N GLN A 62 -13.60 -11.03 -1.11
CA GLN A 62 -14.05 -9.67 -0.85
C GLN A 62 -13.02 -8.84 -0.07
N TRP A 63 -12.38 -9.43 0.93
CA TRP A 63 -11.31 -8.76 1.67
C TRP A 63 -10.12 -8.47 0.76
N TYR A 64 -9.65 -9.44 -0.04
CA TYR A 64 -8.51 -9.26 -0.94
C TYR A 64 -8.75 -8.15 -1.95
N ILE A 65 -9.89 -8.19 -2.64
CA ILE A 65 -10.29 -7.19 -3.63
C ILE A 65 -10.43 -5.82 -2.96
N GLY A 66 -11.10 -5.76 -1.81
CA GLY A 66 -11.31 -4.52 -1.07
C GLY A 66 -10.01 -3.86 -0.60
N VAL A 67 -9.03 -4.65 -0.15
CA VAL A 67 -7.71 -4.16 0.24
C VAL A 67 -6.89 -3.75 -0.98
N LEU A 68 -6.91 -4.53 -2.05
CA LEU A 68 -6.21 -4.22 -3.30
C LEU A 68 -6.69 -2.89 -3.88
N ALA A 69 -8.01 -2.70 -3.95
CA ALA A 69 -8.67 -1.46 -4.37
C ALA A 69 -8.19 -0.24 -3.56
N ARG A 70 -8.24 -0.33 -2.23
CA ARG A 70 -7.81 0.75 -1.33
C ARG A 70 -6.34 1.07 -1.50
N ILE A 71 -5.50 0.05 -1.57
CA ILE A 71 -4.06 0.22 -1.81
C ILE A 71 -3.83 0.93 -3.15
N ARG A 72 -4.50 0.51 -4.23
CA ARG A 72 -4.31 1.11 -5.57
C ARG A 72 -4.68 2.59 -5.61
N ILE A 73 -5.74 3.00 -4.91
CA ILE A 73 -6.17 4.41 -4.86
C ILE A 73 -5.26 5.26 -3.96
N ASN A 74 -4.76 4.68 -2.86
CA ASN A 74 -4.15 5.44 -1.77
C ASN A 74 -2.62 5.27 -1.69
N ALA A 75 -2.00 4.57 -2.64
CA ALA A 75 -0.57 4.35 -2.65
C ALA A 75 0.18 5.61 -3.09
N PHE A 76 1.24 5.93 -2.36
CA PHE A 76 2.23 6.93 -2.69
C PHE A 76 3.48 6.23 -3.21
N ARG A 77 4.00 6.72 -4.34
CA ARG A 77 5.31 6.35 -4.84
C ARG A 77 6.37 6.97 -3.94
N ILE A 78 7.34 6.17 -3.51
CA ILE A 78 8.51 6.65 -2.78
C ILE A 78 9.64 6.78 -3.77
N GLU A 79 10.17 7.99 -3.87
CA GLU A 79 11.27 8.34 -4.75
C GLU A 79 12.49 8.69 -3.90
N LEU A 80 13.67 8.23 -4.32
CA LEU A 80 14.91 8.57 -3.65
C LEU A 80 15.49 9.80 -4.34
N VAL A 81 15.59 10.91 -3.63
CA VAL A 81 16.29 12.09 -4.15
C VAL A 81 17.79 11.78 -4.13
N ALA A 82 18.35 11.50 -5.31
CA ALA A 82 19.77 11.27 -5.48
C ALA A 82 20.54 12.61 -5.35
N GLY A 83 20.87 13.01 -4.12
CA GLY A 83 21.77 14.13 -3.83
C GLY A 83 21.23 15.16 -2.83
N LEU A 84 22.12 15.91 -2.20
CA LEU A 84 21.79 17.10 -1.41
C LEU A 84 21.29 18.20 -2.36
N HIS A 85 19.98 18.34 -2.46
CA HIS A 85 19.37 19.43 -3.20
C HIS A 85 19.06 20.56 -2.22
N GLU A 86 19.64 21.74 -2.43
CA GLU A 86 19.39 22.92 -1.58
C GLU A 86 17.98 23.50 -1.79
N ASP A 87 17.33 23.14 -2.90
CA ASP A 87 16.01 23.61 -3.30
C ASP A 87 15.05 22.43 -3.54
N LEU A 88 13.91 22.47 -2.83
CA LEU A 88 12.81 21.51 -2.85
C LEU A 88 12.19 21.34 -4.24
N PHE A 89 12.08 22.42 -5.02
CA PHE A 89 11.56 22.36 -6.39
C PHE A 89 12.52 21.63 -7.32
N VAL A 90 13.83 21.84 -7.14
CA VAL A 90 14.85 21.15 -7.94
C VAL A 90 14.87 19.66 -7.60
N ALA A 91 14.72 19.29 -6.32
CA ALA A 91 14.58 17.90 -5.89
C ALA A 91 13.35 17.22 -6.52
N ALA A 92 12.18 17.87 -6.49
CA ALA A 92 10.97 17.35 -7.08
C ALA A 92 11.10 17.16 -8.61
N MET A 93 11.70 18.13 -9.30
CA MET A 93 11.95 18.03 -10.74
C MET A 93 12.95 16.92 -11.08
N ALA A 94 14.01 16.76 -10.29
CA ALA A 94 14.98 15.68 -10.46
C ALA A 94 14.33 14.31 -10.24
N SER A 95 13.41 14.21 -9.28
CA SER A 95 12.66 13.01 -8.96
C SER A 95 11.65 12.62 -10.05
N LEU A 96 11.02 13.61 -10.70
CA LEU A 96 10.18 13.35 -11.87
C LEU A 96 10.98 12.95 -13.11
N ALA A 97 12.21 13.50 -13.26
CA ALA A 97 13.09 13.21 -14.39
C ALA A 97 13.80 11.85 -14.26
N ASN A 98 14.07 11.39 -13.05
CA ASN A 98 14.60 10.05 -12.77
C ASN A 98 13.46 9.08 -12.47
N GLU A 99 13.34 8.01 -13.24
CA GLU A 99 12.36 6.94 -12.97
C GLU A 99 12.70 6.09 -11.73
N ASP A 100 13.57 6.54 -10.82
CA ASP A 100 14.14 5.74 -9.73
C ASP A 100 13.22 5.69 -8.51
N ALA A 101 12.07 5.02 -8.68
CA ALA A 101 11.17 4.68 -7.59
C ALA A 101 11.82 3.59 -6.71
N VAL A 102 12.04 3.86 -5.43
CA VAL A 102 12.55 2.84 -4.50
C VAL A 102 11.44 2.02 -3.85
N GLY A 103 10.18 2.43 -3.99
CA GLY A 103 9.04 1.62 -3.51
C GLY A 103 7.69 2.33 -3.56
N ASN A 104 6.71 1.69 -2.92
CA ASN A 104 5.37 2.22 -2.71
C ASN A 104 4.97 2.04 -1.24
N ALA A 105 4.22 3.00 -0.70
CA ALA A 105 3.63 2.90 0.65
C ALA A 105 2.22 3.51 0.68
N VAL A 106 1.46 3.14 1.70
CA VAL A 106 0.19 3.79 2.02
C VAL A 106 0.38 4.57 3.31
N TYR A 107 0.12 5.87 3.25
CA TYR A 107 0.23 6.77 4.40
C TYR A 107 -1.16 7.27 4.78
N MET A 108 -1.67 6.81 5.92
CA MET A 108 -3.07 7.01 6.32
C MET A 108 -3.52 8.47 6.29
N LEU A 109 -2.75 9.39 6.88
CA LEU A 109 -3.13 10.80 6.95
C LEU A 109 -3.05 11.51 5.58
N PRO A 110 -1.94 11.37 4.81
CA PRO A 110 -1.88 11.84 3.43
C PRO A 110 -3.03 11.37 2.54
N SER A 111 -3.47 10.12 2.68
CA SER A 111 -4.55 9.54 1.89
C SER A 111 -5.93 10.23 2.04
N PHE A 112 -6.11 11.11 3.04
CA PHE A 112 -7.34 11.89 3.19
C PHE A 112 -7.36 13.20 2.38
N HIS A 113 -6.26 13.58 1.75
CA HIS A 113 -6.22 14.75 0.89
C HIS A 113 -6.73 14.39 -0.51
N ASN A 114 -7.69 15.16 -1.00
CA ASN A 114 -8.14 15.04 -2.38
C ASN A 114 -7.16 15.72 -3.34
N HIS A 115 -7.26 15.33 -4.61
CA HIS A 115 -6.52 15.99 -5.68
C HIS A 115 -7.11 17.36 -6.00
N ASP A 116 -6.23 18.36 -6.11
CA ASP A 116 -6.49 19.66 -6.72
C ASP A 116 -5.32 19.96 -7.68
N CYS A 117 -5.63 20.51 -8.86
CA CYS A 117 -4.62 20.92 -9.83
C CYS A 117 -3.83 22.15 -9.36
N ASP A 118 -4.40 22.95 -8.44
CA ASP A 118 -3.74 24.06 -7.76
C ASP A 118 -3.66 23.77 -6.25
N PRO A 119 -2.78 22.85 -5.82
CA PRO A 119 -2.77 22.36 -4.46
C PRO A 119 -2.34 23.45 -3.49
N ASN A 120 -3.06 23.56 -2.37
CA ASN A 120 -2.69 24.45 -1.27
C ASN A 120 -1.77 23.78 -0.22
N THR A 121 -1.43 22.50 -0.40
CA THR A 121 -0.67 21.69 0.54
C THR A 121 0.28 20.76 -0.22
N HIS A 122 1.53 20.65 0.25
CA HIS A 122 2.51 19.69 -0.24
C HIS A 122 2.86 18.68 0.85
N ILE A 123 2.93 17.40 0.50
CA ILE A 123 3.26 16.31 1.44
C ILE A 123 4.70 15.88 1.18
N LEU A 124 5.53 16.01 2.20
CA LEU A 124 6.97 15.75 2.12
C LEU A 124 7.37 14.73 3.20
N TRP A 125 8.22 13.77 2.81
CA TRP A 125 8.88 12.85 3.75
C TRP A 125 10.33 13.27 3.89
N ILE A 126 10.65 13.87 5.04
CA ILE A 126 11.99 14.43 5.31
C ILE A 126 12.93 13.34 5.85
N ASP A 127 12.40 12.33 6.53
CA ASP A 127 13.16 11.23 7.10
C ASP A 127 12.57 9.86 6.73
N SER A 128 13.47 8.89 6.55
CA SER A 128 13.09 7.48 6.47
C SER A 128 12.77 6.95 7.87
N VAL A 129 11.55 6.46 8.08
CA VAL A 129 11.21 5.78 9.33
C VAL A 129 11.87 4.40 9.30
N ILE A 130 12.96 4.22 10.06
CA ILE A 130 13.50 2.88 10.31
C ILE A 130 12.43 2.15 11.12
N ALA A 131 11.89 1.05 10.58
CA ALA A 131 11.04 0.16 11.33
C ALA A 131 11.89 -0.43 12.47
N GLY A 132 11.80 0.19 13.65
CA GLY A 132 12.60 -0.18 14.80
C GLY A 132 12.41 -1.64 15.16
N GLU A 133 13.52 -2.35 15.35
CA GLU A 133 13.59 -3.48 16.26
C GLU A 133 13.08 -2.96 17.63
N GLY A 134 12.07 -3.64 18.19
CA GLY A 134 11.54 -3.27 19.50
C GLY A 134 12.60 -3.42 20.62
N PRO A 135 12.36 -2.81 21.79
CA PRO A 135 13.22 -2.98 22.96
C PRO A 135 13.34 -4.45 23.39
#